data_AF-A0ABD2WN21-F1
#
_entry.id   AF-A0ABD2WN21-F1
#
_cell.length_a   1.000
_cell.length_b   1.000
_cell.length_c   1.000
_cell.angle_alpha   90.00
_cell.angle_beta   90.00
_cell.angle_gamma   90.00
#
_symmetry.space_group_name_H-M   'P 1'
#
loop_
_entity.id
_entity.type
_entity.pdbx_description
1 polymer ?
#
loop_
_entity_poly.entity_id
_entity_poly.type
_entity_poly.pdbx_seq_one_letter_code
_entity_poly.pdbx_strand_id
1 'polypeptide(L)'
;MPKRKSSVASFSDAKKSKTKNKNRFNFELDGKDNAAFIPDADYSGDSDVTDLDEPIGIALEEQDNTDSYEDESDNDCDLFTPTKSYSRISSEYNNTQKKLEKNYPYKWIPGEKKSDILQNEIFLSHKDKQAIISKSFTELFEFYFCSKIKNYIIESTQRNGYSLSLDDLNTFIGIIIFSSYNKRPSQRDFWSTDPLLHAAPVAMAMSRNKFETIKSKLKFSLPEDNDPTNRAWRV
;
A
#
# COMPACT_ATOMS: atom_id res chain seq x y z
N MET A 1 -30.10 -42.84 -42.12
CA MET A 1 -29.08 -43.88 -42.39
C MET A 1 -29.10 -44.18 -43.89
N PRO A 2 -27.96 -44.32 -44.60
CA PRO A 2 -26.83 -45.18 -44.22
C PRO A 2 -25.39 -44.64 -44.42
N LYS A 3 -24.52 -45.16 -43.54
CA LYS A 3 -23.15 -45.69 -43.68
C LYS A 3 -21.96 -44.85 -44.23
N ARG A 4 -20.95 -44.76 -43.34
CA ARG A 4 -19.53 -44.37 -43.46
C ARG A 4 -18.70 -45.22 -44.45
N LYS A 5 -17.64 -44.59 -45.01
CA LYS A 5 -16.26 -45.09 -45.30
C LYS A 5 -15.34 -43.84 -45.21
N SER A 6 -14.30 -43.66 -44.40
CA SER A 6 -13.03 -44.38 -44.07
C SER A 6 -11.98 -44.42 -45.19
N SER A 7 -10.92 -43.58 -45.09
CA SER A 7 -9.49 -43.88 -45.36
C SER A 7 -8.66 -42.58 -45.25
N VAL A 8 -7.79 -42.38 -44.24
CA VAL A 8 -6.37 -42.81 -44.05
C VAL A 8 -5.34 -41.83 -44.67
N ALA A 9 -4.57 -41.20 -43.75
CA ALA A 9 -3.12 -40.84 -43.71
C ALA A 9 -2.37 -40.40 -44.99
N SER A 10 -1.41 -39.45 -44.98
CA SER A 10 -0.15 -39.49 -44.22
C SER A 10 0.84 -38.36 -44.62
N PHE A 11 1.70 -37.97 -43.67
CA PHE A 11 3.12 -37.49 -43.78
C PHE A 11 3.45 -36.14 -44.48
N SER A 12 3.94 -35.12 -43.75
CA SER A 12 5.33 -34.75 -43.35
C SER A 12 5.84 -33.59 -44.23
N ASP A 13 6.32 -32.46 -43.72
CA ASP A 13 7.70 -32.32 -43.23
C ASP A 13 7.91 -31.05 -42.38
N ALA A 14 8.77 -31.21 -41.38
CA ALA A 14 9.40 -30.15 -40.62
C ALA A 14 10.60 -29.56 -41.39
N LYS A 15 10.88 -28.26 -41.23
CA LYS A 15 12.27 -27.75 -41.25
C LYS A 15 12.46 -26.50 -40.38
N LYS A 16 13.44 -26.68 -39.50
CA LYS A 16 14.04 -25.86 -38.44
C LYS A 16 14.58 -24.47 -38.86
N SER A 17 14.46 -23.55 -37.88
CA SER A 17 15.53 -22.72 -37.28
C SER A 17 16.25 -21.65 -38.11
N LYS A 18 16.21 -20.40 -37.62
CA LYS A 18 17.41 -19.69 -37.15
C LYS A 18 17.08 -18.45 -36.30
N THR A 19 17.42 -18.56 -35.03
CA THR A 19 17.60 -17.49 -34.04
C THR A 19 18.70 -16.52 -34.47
N LYS A 20 18.48 -15.20 -34.35
CA LYS A 20 19.54 -14.24 -34.03
C LYS A 20 19.04 -13.24 -33.01
N ASN A 21 19.56 -13.45 -31.82
CA ASN A 21 19.48 -12.61 -30.64
C ASN A 21 20.42 -11.40 -30.83
N LYS A 22 19.96 -10.19 -30.50
CA LYS A 22 20.87 -9.08 -30.16
C LYS A 22 20.22 -8.20 -29.10
N ASN A 23 20.74 -8.38 -27.89
CA ASN A 23 20.57 -7.60 -26.68
C ASN A 23 20.64 -6.08 -26.93
N ARG A 24 19.75 -5.35 -26.24
CA ARG A 24 20.09 -4.09 -25.58
C ARG A 24 19.19 -3.92 -24.37
N PHE A 25 19.68 -4.39 -23.22
CA PHE A 25 19.22 -3.97 -21.91
C PHE A 25 19.94 -2.65 -21.59
N ASN A 26 19.20 -1.55 -21.53
CA ASN A 26 19.61 -0.36 -20.79
C ASN A 26 18.77 -0.38 -19.51
N PHE A 27 19.40 -0.65 -18.38
CA PHE A 27 18.83 -0.41 -17.07
C PHE A 27 19.52 0.84 -16.55
N GLU A 28 18.86 1.98 -16.75
CA GLU A 28 19.26 3.23 -16.11
C GLU A 28 18.56 3.22 -14.74
N LEU A 29 19.35 2.96 -13.71
CA LEU A 29 18.94 3.07 -12.31
C LEU A 29 18.92 4.57 -11.99
N ASP A 30 17.75 5.19 -12.14
CA ASP A 30 17.53 6.53 -11.59
C ASP A 30 16.95 6.35 -10.18
N GLY A 31 17.78 6.64 -9.18
CA GLY A 31 17.39 6.66 -7.78
C GLY A 31 16.40 7.79 -7.54
N LYS A 32 15.17 7.44 -7.16
CA LYS A 32 14.22 8.35 -6.56
C LYS A 32 13.60 7.68 -5.35
N ASP A 33 14.12 8.07 -4.20
CA ASP A 33 13.43 8.37 -2.95
C ASP A 33 12.16 7.56 -2.64
N ASN A 34 12.24 6.82 -1.54
CA ASN A 34 11.13 6.21 -0.82
C ASN A 34 10.20 7.29 -0.22
N ALA A 35 9.53 8.06 -1.08
CA ALA A 35 8.49 8.97 -0.64
C ALA A 35 7.23 8.15 -0.33
N ALA A 36 6.86 8.09 0.94
CA ALA A 36 5.52 7.67 1.34
C ALA A 36 4.49 8.55 0.60
N PHE A 37 3.52 7.92 -0.06
CA PHE A 37 2.40 8.64 -0.65
C PHE A 37 1.55 9.26 0.48
N ILE A 38 1.73 10.55 0.71
CA ILE A 38 0.81 11.40 1.47
C ILE A 38 -0.15 11.98 0.42
N PRO A 39 -1.47 11.77 0.53
CA PRO A 39 -2.41 12.38 -0.40
C PRO A 39 -2.33 13.90 -0.26
N ASP A 40 -2.07 14.59 -1.37
CA ASP A 40 -2.12 16.04 -1.45
C ASP A 40 -3.52 16.53 -1.05
N ALA A 41 -3.55 17.48 -0.12
CA ALA A 41 -4.76 18.21 0.23
C ALA A 41 -4.99 19.25 -0.87
N ASP A 42 -5.73 18.88 -1.91
CA ASP A 42 -6.24 19.84 -2.91
C ASP A 42 -7.25 20.78 -2.24
N TYR A 43 -6.73 21.83 -1.61
CA TYR A 43 -7.45 23.05 -1.27
C TYR A 43 -7.51 23.92 -2.53
N SER A 44 -8.51 23.72 -3.39
CA SER A 44 -8.90 24.75 -4.36
C SER A 44 -10.02 25.60 -3.74
N GLY A 45 -9.63 26.51 -2.85
CA GLY A 45 -10.44 27.64 -2.45
C GLY A 45 -9.92 28.86 -3.19
N ASP A 46 -10.61 29.21 -4.28
CA ASP A 46 -10.35 30.39 -5.09
C ASP A 46 -10.71 31.64 -4.26
N SER A 47 -9.72 32.49 -3.98
CA SER A 47 -9.96 33.86 -3.52
C SER A 47 -8.87 34.79 -4.03
N ASP A 48 -9.35 35.74 -4.80
CA ASP A 48 -8.77 36.93 -5.42
C ASP A 48 -7.94 37.83 -4.47
N VAL A 49 -7.22 38.79 -5.07
CA VAL A 49 -6.69 40.07 -4.52
C VAL A 49 -5.15 40.24 -4.44
N THR A 50 -4.65 40.93 -5.48
CA THR A 50 -3.69 42.06 -5.58
C THR A 50 -2.16 41.89 -5.51
N ASP A 51 -1.57 42.31 -6.63
CA ASP A 51 -0.32 43.08 -6.86
C ASP A 51 0.33 43.74 -5.64
N LEU A 52 1.64 43.54 -5.48
CA LEU A 52 2.62 44.59 -5.18
C LEU A 52 4.04 44.16 -5.61
N ASP A 53 4.70 45.07 -6.33
CA ASP A 53 6.06 45.04 -6.85
C ASP A 53 7.16 45.06 -5.75
N GLU A 54 8.26 44.34 -5.96
CA GLU A 54 9.61 44.88 -6.26
C GLU A 54 10.77 43.93 -5.88
N PRO A 55 11.93 44.02 -6.58
CA PRO A 55 13.02 43.04 -6.53
C PRO A 55 14.23 43.54 -5.72
N ILE A 56 14.95 42.64 -5.05
CA ILE A 56 16.30 42.94 -4.54
C ILE A 56 17.20 41.74 -4.82
N GLY A 57 18.15 41.93 -5.73
CA GLY A 57 19.29 41.04 -5.94
C GLY A 57 20.55 41.62 -5.31
N ILE A 58 21.39 40.77 -4.72
CA ILE A 58 22.80 41.01 -4.38
C ILE A 58 23.46 39.62 -4.42
N ALA A 59 24.14 39.27 -5.51
CA ALA A 59 25.58 39.36 -5.76
C ALA A 59 26.39 38.26 -5.05
N LEU A 60 26.99 37.42 -5.90
CA LEU A 60 28.04 36.44 -5.64
C LEU A 60 29.32 37.16 -5.21
N GLU A 61 29.99 36.67 -4.17
CA GLU A 61 31.45 36.76 -4.07
C GLU A 61 32.00 35.40 -3.64
N GLU A 62 32.76 34.81 -4.56
CA GLU A 62 33.71 33.73 -4.31
C GLU A 62 34.94 34.32 -3.61
N GLN A 63 35.33 33.74 -2.48
CA GLN A 63 36.74 33.74 -2.08
C GLN A 63 37.13 32.38 -1.53
N ASP A 64 37.99 31.72 -2.32
CA ASP A 64 38.91 30.70 -1.87
C ASP A 64 39.70 31.19 -0.65
N ASN A 65 39.71 30.39 0.42
CA ASN A 65 40.94 30.25 1.18
C ASN A 65 41.03 28.86 1.80
N THR A 66 42.09 28.18 1.39
CA THR A 66 42.58 26.93 1.94
C THR A 66 43.32 27.27 3.23
N ASP A 67 42.95 26.68 4.37
CA ASP A 67 43.96 26.36 5.38
C ASP A 67 43.50 25.24 6.32
N SER A 68 44.46 24.36 6.59
CA SER A 68 44.33 23.19 7.43
C SER A 68 44.23 23.56 8.91
N TYR A 69 43.27 22.99 9.62
CA TYR A 69 43.34 22.81 11.07
C TYR A 69 42.82 21.42 11.41
N GLU A 70 43.73 20.58 11.92
CA GLU A 70 43.38 19.45 12.77
C GLU A 70 42.83 20.05 14.07
N ASP A 71 41.58 19.74 14.43
CA ASP A 71 41.15 19.82 15.82
C ASP A 71 40.01 18.84 16.09
N GLU A 72 40.08 18.26 17.27
CA GLU A 72 39.32 17.12 17.73
C GLU A 72 37.86 17.48 17.99
N SER A 73 36.97 16.57 17.60
CA SER A 73 35.61 16.54 18.11
C SER A 73 35.32 15.13 18.55
N ASP A 74 35.55 14.90 19.84
CA ASP A 74 34.76 13.99 20.66
C ASP A 74 33.28 14.26 20.39
N ASN A 75 32.68 13.44 19.52
CA ASN A 75 31.24 13.30 19.45
C ASN A 75 30.93 11.85 19.74
N ASP A 76 30.60 11.64 21.01
CA ASP A 76 30.02 10.47 21.62
C ASP A 76 28.65 10.20 20.95
N CYS A 77 28.69 9.73 19.71
CA CYS A 77 27.54 9.17 19.04
C CYS A 77 27.53 7.70 19.43
N ASP A 78 26.77 7.41 20.48
CA ASP A 78 26.44 6.05 20.91
C ASP A 78 25.52 5.44 19.84
N LEU A 79 26.15 5.15 18.69
CA LEU A 79 25.55 4.48 17.55
C LEU A 79 25.33 3.06 18.02
N PHE A 80 24.11 2.81 18.52
CA PHE A 80 23.64 1.51 18.97
C PHE A 80 23.71 0.52 17.80
N THR A 81 24.89 0.00 17.52
CA THR A 81 25.09 -1.03 16.51
C THR A 81 24.41 -2.27 17.06
N PRO A 82 23.43 -2.84 16.35
CA PRO A 82 22.74 -4.03 16.83
C PRO A 82 23.78 -5.12 17.10
N THR A 83 23.91 -5.54 18.36
CA THR A 83 24.92 -6.49 18.86
C THR A 83 24.62 -7.92 18.41
N LYS A 84 24.16 -8.11 17.17
CA LYS A 84 24.03 -9.44 16.58
C LYS A 84 25.38 -9.81 16.01
N SER A 85 25.97 -10.88 16.53
CA SER A 85 27.18 -11.46 15.96
C SER A 85 26.99 -11.71 14.46
N TYR A 86 27.99 -11.36 13.65
CA TYR A 86 28.00 -11.56 12.20
C TYR A 86 27.66 -13.01 11.79
N SER A 87 28.06 -13.99 12.60
CA SER A 87 27.73 -15.40 12.38
C SER A 87 26.22 -15.68 12.43
N ARG A 88 25.50 -14.98 13.31
CA ARG A 88 24.05 -15.08 13.42
C ARG A 88 23.35 -14.47 12.21
N ILE A 89 23.78 -13.29 11.78
CA ILE A 89 23.22 -12.62 10.59
C ILE A 89 23.46 -13.47 9.35
N SER A 90 24.68 -13.99 9.18
CA SER A 90 25.05 -14.84 8.05
C SER A 90 24.26 -16.16 8.03
N SER A 91 24.08 -16.81 9.18
CA SER A 91 23.27 -18.03 9.25
C SER A 91 21.77 -17.79 8.98
N GLU A 92 21.20 -16.70 9.50
CA GLU A 92 19.82 -16.28 9.21
C GLU A 92 19.63 -16.01 7.71
N TYR A 93 20.55 -15.26 7.08
CA TYR A 93 20.52 -14.98 5.64
C TYR A 93 20.61 -16.24 4.77
N ASN A 94 21.53 -17.15 5.10
CA ASN A 94 21.66 -18.41 4.37
C ASN A 94 20.40 -19.29 4.49
N ASN A 95 19.76 -19.28 5.66
CA ASN A 95 18.53 -20.02 5.89
C ASN A 95 17.33 -19.41 5.13
N THR A 96 17.26 -18.09 4.97
CA THR A 96 16.22 -17.46 4.15
C THR A 96 16.46 -17.69 2.66
N GLN A 97 17.71 -17.65 2.19
CA GLN A 97 18.06 -17.94 0.80
C GLN A 97 17.70 -19.36 0.38
N LYS A 98 17.94 -20.36 1.24
CA LYS A 98 17.53 -21.74 0.98
C LYS A 98 16.03 -21.91 0.75
N LYS A 99 15.19 -21.05 1.36
CA LYS A 99 13.73 -21.08 1.15
C LYS A 99 13.32 -20.58 -0.23
N LEU A 100 14.16 -19.80 -0.88
CA LEU A 100 13.91 -19.22 -2.22
C LEU A 100 14.34 -20.16 -3.35
N GLU A 101 14.99 -21.29 -3.04
CA GLU A 101 15.37 -22.28 -4.04
C GLU A 101 14.13 -22.90 -4.72
N LYS A 102 14.24 -23.11 -6.03
CA LYS A 102 13.13 -23.54 -6.91
C LYS A 102 12.39 -24.81 -6.44
N ASN A 103 13.07 -25.68 -5.68
CA ASN A 103 12.55 -26.96 -5.21
C ASN A 103 12.35 -27.01 -3.69
N TYR A 104 12.31 -25.86 -3.00
CA TYR A 104 12.13 -25.85 -1.55
C TYR A 104 10.72 -26.37 -1.18
N PRO A 105 10.61 -27.45 -0.37
CA PRO A 105 9.32 -28.01 0.00
C PRO A 105 8.62 -27.13 1.04
N TYR A 106 7.56 -26.45 0.64
CA TYR A 106 6.70 -25.72 1.56
C TYR A 106 5.69 -26.67 2.22
N LYS A 107 5.72 -26.75 3.55
CA LYS A 107 4.71 -27.47 4.33
C LYS A 107 3.55 -26.53 4.61
N TRP A 108 2.40 -26.82 4.01
CA TRP A 108 1.14 -26.17 4.39
C TRP A 108 0.80 -26.51 5.84
N ILE A 109 0.55 -25.49 6.64
CA ILE A 109 0.07 -25.64 8.01
C ILE A 109 -1.43 -25.34 7.96
N PRO A 110 -2.30 -26.34 8.18
CA PRO A 110 -3.74 -26.09 8.26
C PRO A 110 -4.04 -25.28 9.53
N GLY A 111 -4.81 -24.20 9.36
CA GLY A 111 -5.20 -23.28 10.43
C GLY A 111 -4.71 -21.85 10.22
N GLU A 112 -5.17 -20.93 11.07
CA GLU A 112 -4.74 -19.53 11.04
C GLU A 112 -3.34 -19.37 11.62
N LYS A 113 -2.52 -18.50 10.99
CA LYS A 113 -1.22 -18.11 11.52
C LYS A 113 -1.45 -17.28 12.80
N LYS A 114 -1.23 -17.90 13.96
CA LYS A 114 -1.23 -17.19 15.24
C LYS A 114 -0.03 -16.24 15.27
N SER A 115 -0.29 -14.95 15.51
CA SER A 115 0.77 -13.96 15.68
C SER A 115 1.30 -14.02 17.11
N ASP A 116 2.51 -14.55 17.30
CA ASP A 116 3.17 -14.53 18.62
C ASP A 116 3.63 -13.12 19.02
N ILE A 117 3.73 -12.20 18.05
CA ILE A 117 4.37 -10.88 18.19
C ILE A 117 3.57 -9.91 19.07
N LEU A 118 2.25 -10.05 19.17
CA LEU A 118 1.41 -9.10 19.94
C LEU A 118 1.37 -9.39 21.45
N GLN A 119 1.97 -10.48 21.93
CA GLN A 119 1.72 -10.97 23.29
C GLN A 119 2.56 -10.29 24.38
N ASN A 120 3.75 -9.79 24.03
CA ASN A 120 4.73 -9.36 25.02
C ASN A 120 4.92 -7.84 25.14
N GLU A 121 4.51 -7.05 24.14
CA GLU A 121 4.81 -5.61 24.08
C GLU A 121 3.64 -4.72 24.54
N ILE A 122 2.42 -5.27 24.64
CA ILE A 122 1.24 -4.48 25.00
C ILE A 122 0.96 -4.61 26.50
N PHE A 123 0.96 -3.48 27.20
CA PHE A 123 0.54 -3.33 28.61
C PHE A 123 -0.99 -3.56 28.78
N LEU A 124 -1.48 -4.70 28.32
CA LEU A 124 -2.87 -5.12 28.50
C LEU A 124 -2.98 -6.07 29.69
N SER A 125 -4.09 -5.98 30.42
CA SER A 125 -4.43 -6.96 31.44
C SER A 125 -4.52 -8.36 30.83
N HIS A 126 -4.19 -9.41 31.60
CA HIS A 126 -4.34 -10.80 31.15
C HIS A 126 -5.77 -11.10 30.66
N LYS A 127 -6.78 -10.48 31.29
CA LYS A 127 -8.17 -10.60 30.86
C LYS A 127 -8.40 -10.04 29.46
N ASP A 128 -7.82 -8.89 29.16
CA ASP A 128 -7.98 -8.21 27.86
C ASP A 128 -7.22 -8.96 26.76
N LYS A 129 -6.03 -9.48 27.07
CA LYS A 129 -5.28 -10.35 26.14
C LYS A 129 -6.10 -11.57 25.74
N GLN A 130 -6.72 -12.24 26.71
CA GLN A 130 -7.56 -13.40 26.43
C GLN A 130 -8.83 -13.03 25.65
N ALA A 131 -9.42 -11.86 25.92
CA ALA A 131 -10.58 -11.36 25.19
C ALA A 131 -10.26 -10.99 23.73
N ILE A 132 -9.02 -10.56 23.44
CA ILE A 132 -8.56 -10.29 22.07
C ILE A 132 -8.26 -11.60 21.34
N ILE A 133 -7.56 -12.53 21.99
CA ILE A 133 -7.18 -13.82 21.39
C ILE A 133 -8.39 -14.69 21.06
N SER A 134 -9.48 -14.57 21.81
CA SER A 134 -10.71 -15.33 21.57
C SER A 134 -11.56 -14.82 20.41
N LYS A 135 -11.28 -13.61 19.88
CA LYS A 135 -12.02 -12.99 18.79
C LYS A 135 -11.38 -13.30 17.44
N SER A 136 -12.23 -13.46 16.43
CA SER A 136 -11.78 -13.46 15.03
C SER A 136 -11.29 -12.08 14.59
N PHE A 137 -10.50 -12.03 13.52
CA PHE A 137 -10.03 -10.75 12.94
C PHE A 137 -11.18 -9.82 12.56
N THR A 138 -12.29 -10.36 12.05
CA THR A 138 -13.47 -9.59 11.69
C THR A 138 -14.14 -9.00 12.94
N GLU A 139 -14.30 -9.77 14.01
CA GLU A 139 -14.88 -9.27 15.26
C GLU A 139 -14.00 -8.22 15.92
N LEU A 140 -12.67 -8.35 15.84
CA LEU A 140 -11.75 -7.32 16.31
C LEU A 140 -11.90 -6.04 15.48
N PHE A 141 -11.99 -6.16 14.16
CA PHE A 141 -12.22 -5.01 13.29
C PHE A 141 -13.54 -4.30 13.61
N GLU A 142 -14.64 -5.05 13.73
CA GLU A 142 -15.97 -4.53 14.10
C GLU A 142 -16.01 -3.93 15.51
N PHE A 143 -15.14 -4.39 16.42
CA PHE A 143 -15.05 -3.82 17.76
C PHE A 143 -14.55 -2.37 17.74
N TYR A 144 -13.53 -2.08 16.91
CA TYR A 144 -12.99 -0.72 16.76
C TYR A 144 -13.80 0.11 15.75
N PHE A 145 -14.07 -0.46 14.59
CA PHE A 145 -14.87 0.17 13.54
C PHE A 145 -16.35 -0.20 13.71
N CYS A 146 -16.90 0.17 14.88
CA CYS A 146 -18.22 -0.26 15.31
C CYS A 146 -19.38 0.37 14.52
N SER A 147 -20.58 -0.19 14.67
CA SER A 147 -21.79 0.29 13.99
C SER A 147 -22.09 1.77 14.21
N LYS A 148 -21.71 2.34 15.37
CA LYS A 148 -21.88 3.78 15.63
C LYS A 148 -21.08 4.63 14.65
N ILE A 149 -19.79 4.29 14.45
CA ILE A 149 -18.92 4.98 13.50
C ILE A 149 -19.42 4.79 12.07
N LYS A 150 -19.78 3.55 11.69
CA LYS A 150 -20.31 3.27 10.35
C LYS A 150 -21.58 4.06 10.04
N ASN A 151 -22.55 4.05 10.98
CA ASN A 151 -23.81 4.75 10.81
C ASN A 151 -23.60 6.26 10.72
N TYR A 152 -22.68 6.81 11.52
CA TYR A 152 -22.35 8.22 11.48
C TYR A 152 -21.68 8.64 10.14
N ILE A 153 -20.78 7.81 9.59
CA ILE A 153 -20.21 8.01 8.25
C ILE A 153 -21.30 7.97 7.17
N ILE A 154 -22.22 7.00 7.26
CA ILE A 154 -23.34 6.87 6.31
C ILE A 154 -24.24 8.11 6.37
N GLU A 155 -24.61 8.54 7.58
CA GLU A 155 -25.48 9.70 7.79
C GLU A 155 -24.83 10.99 7.31
N SER A 156 -23.57 11.24 7.68
CA SER A 156 -22.84 12.43 7.22
C SER A 156 -22.67 12.45 5.71
N THR A 157 -22.40 11.30 5.09
CA THR A 157 -22.31 11.19 3.63
C THR A 157 -23.67 11.44 2.96
N GLN A 158 -24.75 10.91 3.53
CA GLN A 158 -26.12 11.11 3.04
C GLN A 158 -26.56 12.57 3.10
N ARG A 159 -26.33 13.27 4.21
CA ARG A 159 -26.66 14.69 4.36
C ARG A 159 -25.89 15.59 3.39
N ASN A 160 -24.72 15.13 2.92
CA ASN A 160 -23.92 15.81 1.90
C ASN A 160 -24.26 15.39 0.45
N GLY A 161 -25.41 14.72 0.25
CA GLY A 161 -25.99 14.47 -1.09
C GLY A 161 -25.57 13.16 -1.74
N TYR A 162 -25.01 12.20 -0.99
CA TYR A 162 -24.69 10.86 -1.51
C TYR A 162 -25.23 9.76 -0.60
N SER A 163 -26.15 8.95 -1.11
CA SER A 163 -26.67 7.80 -0.37
C SER A 163 -25.69 6.63 -0.44
N LEU A 164 -25.14 6.23 0.72
CA LEU A 164 -24.20 5.13 0.87
C LEU A 164 -24.85 4.01 1.69
N SER A 165 -24.85 2.79 1.17
CA SER A 165 -25.32 1.63 1.93
C SER A 165 -24.24 1.09 2.87
N LEU A 166 -24.65 0.40 3.94
CA LEU A 166 -23.72 -0.26 4.86
C LEU A 166 -22.86 -1.31 4.14
N ASP A 167 -23.44 -2.07 3.22
CA ASP A 167 -22.72 -3.08 2.44
C ASP A 167 -21.68 -2.44 1.51
N ASP A 168 -22.01 -1.31 0.89
CA ASP A 168 -21.08 -0.56 0.06
C ASP A 168 -19.94 0.04 0.88
N LEU A 169 -20.24 0.58 2.07
CA LEU A 169 -19.20 1.06 2.99
C LEU A 169 -18.28 -0.09 3.42
N ASN A 170 -18.83 -1.22 3.87
CA ASN A 170 -18.03 -2.38 4.27
C ASN A 170 -17.17 -2.91 3.11
N THR A 171 -17.73 -2.97 1.90
CA THR A 171 -17.01 -3.42 0.69
C THR A 171 -15.90 -2.44 0.33
N PHE A 172 -16.18 -1.13 0.37
CA PHE A 172 -15.20 -0.08 0.13
C PHE A 172 -14.03 -0.17 1.12
N ILE A 173 -14.31 -0.31 2.41
CA ILE A 173 -13.30 -0.47 3.45
C ILE A 173 -12.51 -1.77 3.26
N GLY A 174 -13.17 -2.88 2.88
CA GLY A 174 -12.50 -4.13 2.55
C GLY A 174 -11.50 -3.98 1.40
N ILE A 175 -11.85 -3.21 0.36
CA ILE A 175 -10.93 -2.88 -0.75
C ILE A 175 -9.77 -2.02 -0.26
N ILE A 176 -9.99 -1.05 0.64
CA ILE A 176 -8.90 -0.26 1.24
C ILE A 176 -7.94 -1.16 2.00
N ILE A 177 -8.44 -2.03 2.87
CA ILE A 177 -7.61 -2.98 3.63
C ILE A 177 -6.83 -3.88 2.67
N PHE A 178 -7.49 -4.43 1.64
CA PHE A 178 -6.82 -5.25 0.62
C PHE A 178 -5.70 -4.48 -0.10
N SER A 179 -5.97 -3.24 -0.52
CA SER A 179 -5.01 -2.38 -1.21
C SER A 179 -3.81 -1.96 -0.36
N SER A 180 -3.94 -2.03 0.98
CA SER A 180 -2.84 -1.77 1.89
C SER A 180 -1.75 -2.84 1.79
N TYR A 181 -2.13 -4.09 1.50
CA TYR A 181 -1.23 -5.22 1.33
C TYR A 181 -0.85 -5.47 -0.14
N ASN A 182 -1.80 -5.34 -1.07
CA ASN A 182 -1.57 -5.54 -2.50
C ASN A 182 -1.26 -4.19 -3.17
N LYS A 183 0.00 -3.72 -3.08
CA LYS A 183 0.40 -2.46 -3.71
C LYS A 183 0.42 -2.57 -5.23
N ARG A 184 -0.11 -1.54 -5.89
CA ARG A 184 -0.12 -1.37 -7.35
C ARG A 184 0.40 0.05 -7.69
N PRO A 185 1.00 0.26 -8.88
CA PRO A 185 1.44 1.59 -9.30
C PRO A 185 0.30 2.61 -9.32
N SER A 186 -0.87 2.22 -9.81
CA SER A 186 -2.09 3.02 -9.74
C SER A 186 -3.21 2.28 -9.04
N GLN A 187 -4.04 3.01 -8.29
CA GLN A 187 -5.28 2.47 -7.74
C GLN A 187 -6.21 1.95 -8.85
N ARG A 188 -6.17 2.54 -10.06
CA ARG A 188 -7.02 2.09 -11.16
C ARG A 188 -6.63 0.70 -11.68
N ASP A 189 -5.40 0.26 -11.41
CA ASP A 189 -4.85 -1.01 -11.89
C ASP A 189 -5.59 -2.22 -11.31
N PHE A 190 -6.19 -2.10 -10.12
CA PHE A 190 -7.03 -3.16 -9.54
C PHE A 190 -8.20 -3.56 -10.47
N TRP A 191 -8.68 -2.62 -11.29
CA TRP A 191 -9.73 -2.82 -12.28
C TRP A 191 -9.21 -2.84 -13.73
N SER A 192 -7.89 -2.97 -13.93
CA SER A 192 -7.31 -3.07 -15.26
C SER A 192 -7.82 -4.31 -16.00
N THR A 193 -7.81 -4.25 -17.33
CA THR A 193 -8.03 -5.41 -18.20
C THR A 193 -6.77 -6.26 -18.37
N ASP A 194 -5.59 -5.72 -18.04
CA ASP A 194 -4.32 -6.45 -18.06
C ASP A 194 -4.32 -7.53 -16.96
N PRO A 195 -4.21 -8.82 -17.31
CA PRO A 195 -4.18 -9.91 -16.33
C PRO A 195 -3.09 -9.80 -15.26
N LEU A 196 -1.98 -9.09 -15.53
CA LEU A 196 -0.89 -8.90 -14.56
C LEU A 196 -1.25 -7.87 -13.48
N LEU A 197 -2.08 -6.90 -13.83
CA LEU A 197 -2.51 -5.80 -12.96
C LEU A 197 -3.86 -6.08 -12.30
N HIS A 198 -4.74 -6.77 -13.01
CA HIS A 198 -6.10 -7.07 -12.60
C HIS A 198 -6.16 -7.78 -11.25
N ALA A 199 -7.03 -7.30 -10.36
CA ALA A 199 -7.34 -7.95 -9.10
C ALA A 199 -8.80 -8.40 -9.11
N ALA A 200 -9.04 -9.64 -9.54
CA ALA A 200 -10.39 -10.20 -9.65
C ALA A 200 -11.23 -10.05 -8.38
N PRO A 201 -10.71 -10.28 -7.15
CA PRO A 201 -11.50 -10.06 -5.93
C PRO A 201 -12.00 -8.62 -5.77
N VAL A 202 -11.18 -7.62 -6.14
CA VAL A 202 -11.56 -6.20 -6.06
C VAL A 202 -12.57 -5.85 -7.15
N ALA A 203 -12.30 -6.25 -8.39
CA ALA A 203 -13.16 -5.95 -9.53
C ALA A 203 -14.54 -6.61 -9.43
N MET A 204 -14.63 -7.80 -8.82
CA MET A 204 -15.89 -8.50 -8.54
C MET A 204 -16.67 -7.87 -7.38
N ALA A 205 -15.97 -7.37 -6.35
CA ALA A 205 -16.61 -6.81 -5.17
C ALA A 205 -17.27 -5.45 -5.44
N MET A 206 -16.61 -4.57 -6.21
CA MET A 206 -17.12 -3.23 -6.51
C MET A 206 -16.57 -2.74 -7.85
N SER A 207 -17.37 -2.01 -8.63
CA SER A 207 -16.88 -1.39 -9.86
C SER A 207 -15.96 -0.20 -9.58
N ARG A 208 -15.02 0.08 -10.49
CA ARG A 208 -14.10 1.22 -10.38
C ARG A 208 -14.83 2.54 -10.16
N ASN A 209 -15.86 2.81 -10.96
CA ASN A 209 -16.61 4.06 -10.87
C ASN A 209 -17.33 4.20 -9.54
N LYS A 210 -17.88 3.10 -9.00
CA LYS A 210 -18.52 3.11 -7.68
C LYS A 210 -17.50 3.38 -6.58
N PHE A 211 -16.34 2.72 -6.63
CA PHE A 211 -15.25 2.97 -5.68
C PHE A 211 -14.78 4.42 -5.70
N GLU A 212 -14.50 4.98 -6.89
CA GLU A 212 -14.08 6.38 -7.04
C GLU A 212 -15.16 7.37 -6.57
N THR A 213 -16.44 7.07 -6.87
CA THR A 213 -17.57 7.90 -6.40
C THR A 213 -17.63 7.92 -4.88
N ILE A 214 -17.62 6.74 -4.23
CA ILE A 214 -17.63 6.64 -2.77
C ILE A 214 -16.44 7.39 -2.19
N LYS A 215 -15.22 7.15 -2.70
CA LYS A 215 -14.01 7.84 -2.25
C LYS A 215 -14.13 9.36 -2.29
N SER A 216 -14.72 9.91 -3.36
CA SER A 216 -14.87 11.36 -3.53
C SER A 216 -16.00 11.99 -2.70
N LYS A 217 -17.01 11.20 -2.31
CA LYS A 217 -18.22 11.69 -1.65
C LYS A 217 -18.27 11.38 -0.16
N LEU A 218 -17.43 10.48 0.34
CA LEU A 218 -17.38 10.10 1.75
C LEU A 218 -17.15 11.31 2.65
N LYS A 219 -17.92 11.41 3.72
CA LYS A 219 -17.80 12.45 4.75
C LYS A 219 -17.67 11.83 6.13
N PHE A 220 -17.03 12.58 7.02
CA PHE A 220 -16.72 12.18 8.40
C PHE A 220 -17.20 13.20 9.43
N SER A 221 -17.98 14.20 9.00
CA SER A 221 -18.53 15.22 9.89
C SER A 221 -19.93 15.59 9.45
N LEU A 222 -20.82 15.83 10.41
CA LEU A 222 -22.13 16.41 10.12
C LEU A 222 -21.99 17.93 9.97
N PRO A 223 -22.94 18.60 9.29
CA PRO A 223 -22.97 20.07 9.22
C PRO A 223 -22.99 20.74 10.60
N GLU A 224 -23.59 20.07 11.60
CA GLU A 224 -23.70 20.54 12.97
C GLU A 224 -22.39 20.49 13.75
N ASP A 225 -21.41 19.70 13.30
CA ASP A 225 -20.11 19.54 13.97
C ASP A 225 -19.12 20.66 13.60
N ASN A 226 -19.58 21.67 12.86
CA ASN A 226 -18.74 22.79 12.46
C ASN A 226 -18.29 23.60 13.69
N ASP A 227 -17.03 23.44 14.04
CA ASP A 227 -16.38 24.17 15.12
C ASP A 227 -15.25 25.05 14.55
N PRO A 228 -15.43 26.38 14.49
CA PRO A 228 -14.41 27.28 13.96
C PRO A 228 -13.14 27.33 14.82
N THR A 229 -13.19 26.86 16.06
CA THR A 229 -12.05 26.85 16.98
C THR A 229 -11.22 25.58 16.88
N ASN A 230 -11.83 24.47 16.45
CA ASN A 230 -11.17 23.17 16.33
C ASN A 230 -10.84 22.84 14.87
N ARG A 231 -9.58 23.00 14.44
CA ARG A 231 -9.16 22.69 13.06
C ARG A 231 -9.42 21.23 12.61
N ALA A 232 -9.60 20.30 13.54
CA ALA A 232 -9.83 18.88 13.26
C ALA A 232 -11.31 18.47 13.22
N TRP A 233 -12.26 19.42 13.27
CA TRP A 233 -13.70 19.12 13.37
C TRP A 233 -14.28 18.27 12.22
N ARG A 234 -13.58 18.20 11.08
CA ARG A 234 -14.00 17.46 9.87
C ARG A 234 -13.66 15.96 9.89
N VAL A 235 -12.98 15.47 10.92
CA VAL A 235 -12.39 14.11 11.01
C VAL A 235 -12.96 13.32 12.17
#